data_AF-K2MYM4-F1
#
_entry.id   AF-K2MYM4-F1
#
_cell.length_a   1.000
_cell.length_b   1.000
_cell.length_c   1.000
_cell.angle_alpha   90.00
_cell.angle_beta   90.00
_cell.angle_gamma   90.00
#
_symmetry.space_group_name_H-M   'P 1'
#
loop_
_entity.id
_entity.type
_entity.pdbx_description
1 polymer ?
#
loop_
_entity_poly.entity_id
_entity_poly.type
_entity_poly.pdbx_seq_one_letter_code
_entity_poly.pdbx_strand_id
1 'polypeptide(L)'
;MSKTQRFKTSIVLGAHCYAPGADVPIGGKTGLTREEAERIEKEFGAWSGRENEGPGGQSTDARVAFEKELKSVSEGFAKEERALKDQIATLEATLAATKADCETLAADNQVLADRVTELEAEAANTSDGEDDGEKA
;
A
#
# COMPACT_ATOMS: atom_id res chain seq x y z
N MET A 1 6.55 46.69 41.80
CA MET A 1 5.87 45.50 41.24
C MET A 1 6.57 45.15 39.93
N SER A 2 7.27 44.02 39.87
CA SER A 2 7.81 43.51 38.60
C SER A 2 6.63 43.07 37.73
N LYS A 3 6.58 43.50 36.47
CA LYS A 3 5.57 43.01 35.54
C LYS A 3 5.95 41.58 35.15
N THR A 4 5.03 40.64 35.26
CA THR A 4 5.23 39.25 34.82
C THR A 4 4.16 38.87 33.81
N GLN A 5 4.49 37.97 32.89
CA GLN A 5 3.58 37.41 31.89
C GLN A 5 3.80 35.91 31.78
N ARG A 6 2.73 35.17 31.49
CA ARG A 6 2.76 33.72 31.27
C ARG A 6 2.74 33.42 29.79
N PHE A 7 3.46 32.37 29.38
CA PHE A 7 3.60 31.98 27.98
C PHE A 7 3.21 30.52 27.77
N LYS A 8 2.75 30.19 26.55
CA LYS A 8 2.40 28.81 26.15
C LYS A 8 3.61 27.90 25.93
N THR A 9 4.80 28.47 25.87
CA THR A 9 6.07 27.77 25.65
C THR A 9 7.01 28.03 26.82
N SER A 10 8.06 27.21 26.94
CA SER A 10 9.10 27.45 27.93
C SER A 10 9.96 28.64 27.54
N ILE A 11 10.29 29.48 28.51
CA ILE A 11 11.14 30.67 28.30
C ILE A 11 12.44 30.49 29.09
N VAL A 12 13.57 30.72 28.43
CA VAL A 12 14.88 30.71 29.08
C VAL A 12 15.40 32.14 29.17
N LEU A 13 15.66 32.60 30.39
CA LEU A 13 16.29 33.90 30.69
C LEU A 13 17.57 33.67 31.48
N GLY A 14 18.70 33.80 30.78
CA GLY A 14 20.02 33.51 31.37
C GLY A 14 20.09 32.07 31.90
N ALA A 15 20.28 31.92 33.21
CA ALA A 15 20.35 30.62 33.88
C ALA A 15 18.98 30.06 34.30
N HIS A 16 17.89 30.82 34.14
CA HIS A 16 16.56 30.41 34.58
C HIS A 16 15.72 29.90 33.41
N CYS A 17 15.08 28.74 33.59
CA CYS A 17 14.11 28.18 32.66
C CYS A 17 12.72 28.21 33.31
N TYR A 18 11.80 28.90 32.66
CA TYR A 18 10.41 29.02 33.07
C TYR A 18 9.58 28.03 32.25
N ALA A 19 8.88 27.13 32.94
CA ALA A 19 7.96 26.21 32.29
C ALA A 19 6.78 26.96 31.63
N PRO A 20 6.11 26.36 30.64
CA PRO A 20 4.85 26.90 30.11
C PRO A 20 3.87 27.26 31.25
N GLY A 21 3.28 28.45 31.19
CA GLY A 21 2.36 28.95 32.20
C GLY A 21 3.00 29.53 33.47
N ALA A 22 4.32 29.45 33.63
CA ALA A 22 5.02 30.08 34.74
C ALA A 22 5.10 31.61 34.57
N ASP A 23 5.19 32.34 35.67
CA ASP A 23 5.30 33.80 35.67
C ASP A 23 6.72 34.22 35.25
N VAL A 24 6.84 34.74 34.02
CA VAL A 24 8.10 35.22 33.45
C VAL A 24 8.22 36.73 33.60
N PRO A 25 9.33 37.27 34.13
CA PRO A 25 9.51 38.71 34.29
C PRO A 25 9.61 39.44 32.95
N ILE A 26 8.87 40.54 32.82
CA ILE A 26 8.87 41.46 31.68
C ILE A 26 9.48 42.81 32.09
N GLY A 27 10.54 43.19 31.38
CA GLY A 27 11.33 44.39 31.61
C GLY A 27 12.40 44.23 32.70
N GLY A 28 13.26 45.25 32.81
CA GLY A 28 14.41 45.25 33.71
C GLY A 28 15.64 44.55 33.12
N LYS A 29 16.71 44.41 33.92
CA LYS A 29 17.98 43.79 33.46
C LYS A 29 17.90 42.27 33.27
N THR A 30 16.88 41.63 33.83
CA THR A 30 16.78 40.17 33.95
C THR A 30 15.46 39.62 33.39
N GLY A 31 14.64 40.45 32.73
CA GLY A 31 13.34 40.08 32.16
C GLY A 31 13.31 40.20 30.64
N LEU A 32 12.32 39.58 30.00
CA LEU A 32 12.06 39.75 28.57
C LEU A 32 11.74 41.21 28.26
N THR A 33 12.17 41.71 27.10
CA THR A 33 11.64 42.99 26.63
C THR A 33 10.17 42.85 26.23
N ARG A 34 9.48 43.98 26.13
CA ARG A 34 8.06 43.98 25.75
C ARG A 34 7.88 43.44 24.32
N GLU A 35 8.79 43.79 23.44
CA GLU A 35 8.79 43.37 22.04
C GLU A 35 9.04 41.87 21.91
N GLU A 36 9.88 41.29 22.78
CA GLU A 36 10.10 39.84 22.83
C GLU A 36 8.86 39.11 23.31
N ALA A 37 8.20 39.62 24.35
CA ALA A 37 6.95 39.06 24.84
C ALA A 37 5.85 39.07 23.76
N GLU A 38 5.68 40.19 23.06
CA GLU A 38 4.71 40.32 21.96
C GLU A 38 5.03 39.39 20.78
N ARG A 39 6.32 39.19 20.46
CA ARG A 39 6.75 38.23 19.43
C ARG A 39 6.43 36.79 19.83
N ILE A 40 6.74 36.40 21.06
CA ILE A 40 6.44 35.06 21.57
C ILE A 40 4.93 34.83 21.57
N GLU A 41 4.14 35.82 21.98
CA GLU A 41 2.68 35.75 21.96
C GLU A 41 2.12 35.66 20.53
N LYS A 42 2.75 36.31 19.55
CA LYS A 42 2.38 36.17 18.13
C LYS A 42 2.70 34.78 17.56
N GLU A 43 3.83 34.20 17.95
CA GLU A 43 4.29 32.89 17.44
C GLU A 43 3.59 31.71 18.11
N PHE A 44 3.42 31.76 19.44
CA PHE A 44 2.89 30.66 20.24
C PHE A 44 1.46 30.88 20.75
N GLY A 45 0.92 32.09 20.54
CA GLY A 45 -0.42 32.50 20.99
C GLY A 45 -0.45 33.02 22.42
N ALA A 46 -1.51 33.78 22.74
CA ALA A 46 -1.80 34.26 24.09
C ALA A 46 -2.03 33.09 25.07
N TRP A 47 -1.51 33.23 26.30
CA TRP A 47 -1.76 32.28 27.38
C TRP A 47 -3.24 32.30 27.78
N SER A 48 -3.91 31.14 27.72
CA SER A 48 -5.35 31.01 27.97
C SER A 48 -5.72 30.52 29.38
N GLY A 49 -4.75 30.37 30.29
CA GLY A 49 -5.02 29.99 31.68
C GLY A 49 -5.25 28.50 31.94
N ARG A 50 -5.27 27.65 30.90
CA ARG A 50 -5.35 26.19 31.05
C ARG A 50 -3.95 25.59 31.06
N GLU A 51 -3.61 24.85 32.12
CA GLU A 51 -2.41 24.01 32.14
C GLU A 51 -2.47 23.04 30.96
N ASN A 52 -1.44 23.09 30.09
CA ASN A 52 -1.17 22.11 29.04
C ASN A 52 -2.31 21.80 28.06
N GLU A 53 -2.61 22.76 27.19
CA GLU A 53 -2.90 22.40 25.78
C GLU A 53 -1.60 22.56 24.98
N GLY A 54 -0.68 21.61 25.18
CA GLY A 54 0.28 21.32 24.10
C GLY A 54 -0.50 20.90 22.85
N PRO A 55 0.15 20.78 21.67
CA PRO A 55 -0.49 20.27 20.46
C PRO A 55 -1.01 18.81 20.55
N GLY A 56 -1.01 18.20 21.75
CA GLY A 56 -1.48 16.85 22.03
C GLY A 56 -2.96 16.71 22.36
N GLY A 57 -3.76 17.77 22.27
CA GLY A 57 -5.22 17.73 22.46
C GLY A 57 -6.00 17.23 21.24
N GLN A 58 -5.48 16.24 20.49
CA GLN A 58 -6.39 15.46 19.66
C GLN A 58 -7.28 14.68 20.63
N SER A 59 -8.58 15.03 20.65
CA SER A 59 -9.61 14.31 21.40
C SER A 59 -9.32 12.81 21.33
N THR A 60 -9.32 12.11 22.47
CA THR A 60 -9.15 10.65 22.52
C THR A 60 -10.05 9.95 21.50
N ASP A 61 -11.21 10.54 21.23
CA ASP A 61 -12.16 10.15 20.19
C ASP A 61 -11.57 10.17 18.76
N ALA A 62 -10.80 11.20 18.40
CA ALA A 62 -10.14 11.30 17.10
C ALA A 62 -9.05 10.22 16.92
N ARG A 63 -8.33 9.87 18.00
CA ARG A 63 -7.34 8.79 17.97
C ARG A 63 -8.01 7.42 17.81
N VAL A 64 -9.09 7.18 18.54
CA VAL A 64 -9.88 5.95 18.44
C VAL A 64 -10.49 5.80 17.05
N ALA A 65 -11.01 6.90 16.46
CA ALA A 65 -11.52 6.90 15.10
C ALA A 65 -10.44 6.56 14.07
N PHE A 66 -9.27 7.18 14.18
CA PHE A 66 -8.13 6.90 13.29
C PHE A 66 -7.63 5.46 13.41
N GLU A 67 -7.52 4.94 14.64
CA GLU A 67 -7.11 3.55 14.86
C GLU A 67 -8.12 2.55 14.28
N LYS A 68 -9.42 2.85 14.39
CA LYS A 68 -10.48 2.06 13.76
C LYS A 68 -10.39 2.08 12.24
N GLU A 69 -10.14 3.24 11.63
CA GLU A 69 -9.94 3.36 10.19
C GLU A 69 -8.70 2.60 9.73
N LEU A 70 -7.57 2.77 10.44
CA LEU A 70 -6.33 2.06 10.17
C LEU A 70 -6.54 0.54 10.19
N LYS A 71 -7.26 0.05 11.21
CA LYS A 71 -7.59 -1.37 11.32
C LYS A 71 -8.47 -1.83 10.15
N SER A 72 -9.52 -1.09 9.83
CA SER A 72 -10.40 -1.41 8.70
C SER A 72 -9.64 -1.45 7.36
N VAL A 73 -8.74 -0.50 7.13
CA VAL A 73 -7.91 -0.46 5.91
C VAL A 73 -6.94 -1.65 5.89
N SER A 74 -6.30 -1.96 7.01
CA SER A 74 -5.38 -3.11 7.12
C SER A 74 -6.09 -4.45 6.86
N GLU A 75 -7.31 -4.62 7.38
CA GLU A 75 -8.13 -5.81 7.13
C GLU A 75 -8.60 -5.87 5.67
N GLY A 76 -8.86 -4.72 5.04
CA GLY A 76 -9.16 -4.61 3.62
C GLY A 76 -7.99 -5.09 2.76
N PHE A 77 -6.78 -4.58 3.01
CA PHE A 77 -5.58 -5.00 2.29
C PHE A 77 -5.26 -6.48 2.50
N ALA A 78 -5.41 -7.01 3.71
CA ALA A 78 -5.19 -8.43 3.97
C ALA A 78 -6.15 -9.34 3.19
N LYS A 79 -7.41 -8.92 3.02
CA LYS A 79 -8.40 -9.64 2.20
C LYS A 79 -8.05 -9.58 0.72
N GLU A 80 -7.66 -8.40 0.22
CA GLU A 80 -7.28 -8.22 -1.17
C GLU A 80 -6.02 -9.01 -1.52
N GLU A 81 -5.00 -8.99 -0.66
CA GLU A 81 -3.78 -9.79 -0.81
C GLU A 81 -4.10 -11.28 -0.91
N ARG A 82 -5.01 -11.78 -0.07
CA ARG A 82 -5.46 -13.18 -0.11
C ARG A 82 -6.19 -13.48 -1.42
N ALA A 83 -7.11 -12.62 -1.85
CA ALA A 83 -7.86 -12.80 -3.10
C ALA A 83 -6.91 -12.84 -4.31
N LEU A 84 -5.91 -11.95 -4.36
CA LEU A 84 -4.91 -11.92 -5.42
C LEU A 84 -4.05 -13.19 -5.42
N LYS A 85 -3.65 -13.70 -4.24
CA LYS A 85 -2.92 -14.97 -4.12
C LYS A 85 -3.73 -16.14 -4.66
N ASP A 86 -5.01 -16.22 -4.30
CA ASP A 86 -5.92 -17.27 -4.78
C ASP A 86 -6.13 -17.18 -6.31
N GLN A 87 -6.23 -15.97 -6.86
CA GLN A 87 -6.30 -15.74 -8.31
C GLN A 87 -5.01 -16.16 -9.02
N ILE A 88 -3.84 -15.81 -8.48
CA ILE A 88 -2.54 -16.21 -9.04
C ILE A 88 -2.45 -17.74 -9.08
N ALA A 89 -2.75 -18.42 -7.98
CA ALA A 89 -2.74 -19.88 -7.92
C ALA A 89 -3.69 -20.52 -8.96
N THR A 90 -4.85 -19.91 -9.17
CA THR A 90 -5.84 -20.38 -10.17
C THR A 90 -5.33 -20.18 -11.60
N LEU A 91 -4.72 -19.03 -11.90
CA LEU A 91 -4.13 -18.75 -13.20
C LEU A 91 -2.95 -19.66 -13.51
N GLU A 92 -2.09 -19.92 -12.52
CA GLU A 92 -0.98 -20.86 -12.65
C GLU A 92 -1.47 -22.28 -12.94
N ALA A 93 -2.50 -22.74 -12.23
CA ALA A 93 -3.10 -24.06 -12.48
C ALA A 93 -3.72 -24.16 -13.89
N THR A 94 -4.42 -23.11 -14.33
CA THR A 94 -5.03 -23.06 -15.67
C THR A 94 -3.96 -23.04 -16.75
N LEU A 95 -2.89 -22.26 -16.58
CA LEU A 95 -1.78 -22.20 -17.52
C LEU A 95 -1.05 -23.54 -17.62
N ALA A 96 -0.87 -24.26 -16.51
CA ALA A 96 -0.29 -25.60 -16.51
C ALA A 96 -1.18 -26.59 -17.28
N ALA A 97 -2.50 -26.57 -17.03
CA ALA A 97 -3.46 -27.42 -17.74
C ALA A 97 -3.47 -27.14 -19.25
N THR A 98 -3.57 -25.86 -19.65
CA THR A 98 -3.55 -25.48 -21.07
C THR A 98 -2.25 -25.88 -21.76
N LYS A 99 -1.11 -25.81 -21.08
CA LYS A 99 0.16 -26.30 -21.65
C LYS A 99 0.14 -27.80 -21.89
N ALA A 100 -0.36 -28.59 -20.93
CA ALA A 100 -0.49 -30.03 -21.08
C ALA A 100 -1.46 -30.40 -22.22
N ASP A 101 -2.56 -29.67 -22.37
CA ASP A 101 -3.50 -29.84 -23.48
C ASP A 101 -2.84 -29.53 -24.83
N CYS A 102 -2.06 -28.44 -24.91
CA CYS A 102 -1.31 -28.10 -26.12
C CYS A 102 -0.28 -29.17 -26.50
N GLU A 103 0.45 -29.72 -25.53
CA GLU A 103 1.41 -30.80 -25.76
C GLU A 103 0.71 -32.08 -26.25
N THR A 104 -0.44 -32.42 -25.66
CA THR A 104 -1.25 -33.57 -26.07
C THR A 104 -1.78 -33.39 -27.49
N LEU A 105 -2.36 -32.24 -27.80
CA LEU A 105 -2.86 -31.95 -29.14
C LEU A 105 -1.74 -31.93 -30.19
N ALA A 106 -0.55 -31.46 -29.82
CA ALA A 106 0.61 -31.52 -30.72
C ALA A 106 1.02 -32.96 -31.02
N ALA A 107 1.05 -33.83 -30.00
CA ALA A 107 1.36 -35.25 -30.18
C ALA A 107 0.28 -35.97 -31.02
N ASP A 108 -1.00 -35.74 -30.74
CA ASP A 108 -2.11 -36.34 -31.47
C ASP A 108 -2.11 -35.89 -32.95
N ASN A 109 -1.86 -34.61 -33.21
CA ASN A 109 -1.76 -34.10 -34.57
C ASN A 109 -0.59 -34.73 -35.34
N GLN A 110 0.54 -35.00 -34.67
CA GLN A 110 1.65 -35.70 -35.30
C GLN A 110 1.27 -37.14 -35.67
N VAL A 111 0.65 -37.88 -34.75
CA VAL A 111 0.18 -39.26 -35.00
C VAL A 111 -0.84 -39.30 -36.14
N LEU A 112 -1.78 -38.36 -36.16
CA LEU A 112 -2.76 -38.26 -37.24
C LEU A 112 -2.10 -37.95 -38.58
N ALA A 113 -1.14 -37.03 -38.62
CA ALA A 113 -0.38 -36.72 -39.83
C ALA A 113 0.36 -37.96 -40.34
N ASP A 114 1.06 -38.69 -39.46
CA ASP A 114 1.77 -39.91 -39.83
C ASP A 114 0.80 -40.96 -40.40
N ARG A 115 -0.36 -41.18 -39.75
CA ARG A 115 -1.36 -42.14 -40.22
C ARG A 115 -2.00 -41.75 -41.56
N VAL A 116 -2.22 -40.45 -41.79
CA VAL A 116 -2.70 -39.96 -43.09
C VAL A 116 -1.66 -40.26 -44.18
N THR A 117 -0.38 -40.00 -43.93
CA THR A 117 0.67 -40.31 -44.91
C THR A 117 0.77 -41.81 -45.22
N GLU A 118 0.61 -42.68 -44.22
CA GLU A 118 0.60 -44.13 -44.39
C GLU A 118 -0.59 -44.59 -45.24
N LEU A 119 -1.79 -44.09 -44.93
CA LEU A 119 -3.02 -44.42 -45.69
C LEU A 119 -2.98 -43.90 -47.13
N GLU A 120 -2.42 -42.71 -47.36
CA GLU A 120 -2.21 -42.16 -48.70
C GLU A 120 -1.24 -43.02 -49.52
N ALA A 121 -0.18 -43.54 -48.89
CA ALA A 121 0.76 -44.46 -49.54
C ALA A 121 0.13 -45.84 -49.82
N GLU A 122 -0.65 -46.39 -48.90
CA GLU A 122 -1.41 -47.63 -49.10
C GLU A 122 -2.39 -47.49 -50.26
N ALA A 123 -3.17 -46.40 -50.28
CA ALA A 123 -4.14 -46.13 -51.34
C ALA A 123 -3.47 -46.05 -52.72
N ALA A 124 -2.35 -45.33 -52.83
CA ALA A 124 -1.58 -45.23 -54.07
C ALA A 124 -1.05 -46.59 -54.55
N ASN A 125 -0.61 -47.46 -53.65
CA ASN A 125 -0.14 -48.81 -54.00
C ASN A 125 -1.29 -49.75 -54.42
N THR A 126 -2.50 -49.55 -53.89
CA THR A 126 -3.67 -50.38 -54.26
C THR A 126 -4.32 -49.99 -55.59
N SER A 127 -4.19 -48.72 -56.03
CA SER A 127 -4.78 -48.30 -57.32
C SER A 127 -3.98 -48.74 -58.55
N ASP A 128 -2.71 -49.13 -58.39
CA ASP A 128 -1.85 -49.61 -59.48
C ASP A 128 -2.02 -51.12 -59.79
N GLY A 129 -2.93 -51.82 -59.09
CA GLY A 129 -3.12 -53.28 -59.20
C GLY A 129 -4.41 -53.77 -59.88
N GLU A 130 -5.33 -52.89 -60.28
CA GLU A 130 -6.66 -53.28 -60.80
C GLU A 130 -6.89 -52.99 -62.30
N ASP A 131 -5.86 -52.67 -63.08
CA ASP A 131 -5.96 -52.57 -64.54
C ASP A 131 -4.99 -53.56 -65.23
N ASP A 132 -5.26 -54.86 -65.12
CA ASP A 132 -4.78 -55.80 -66.12
C ASP A 132 -5.65 -57.07 -66.19
N GLY A 133 -6.49 -57.13 -67.23
CA GLY A 133 -6.73 -58.40 -67.92
C GLY A 133 -8.15 -58.96 -67.96
N GLU A 134 -9.12 -58.24 -68.54
CA GLU A 134 -10.23 -58.93 -69.23
C GLU A 134 -10.57 -58.24 -70.56
N LYS A 135 -9.74 -58.51 -71.57
CA LYS A 135 -10.09 -58.38 -72.99
C LYS A 135 -9.58 -59.60 -73.75
N ALA A 136 -10.49 -60.53 -74.03
CA ALA A 136 -10.69 -61.26 -75.29
C ALA A 136 -11.46 -62.57 -75.03
#